data_AF-A0A358DNV2-F1
#
_entry.id   AF-A0A358DNV2-F1
#
_cell.length_a   1.000
_cell.length_b   1.000
_cell.length_c   1.000
_cell.angle_alpha   90.00
_cell.angle_beta   90.00
_cell.angle_gamma   90.00
#
_symmetry.space_group_name_H-M   'P 1'
#
loop_
_entity.id
_entity.type
_entity.pdbx_description
1 polymer ?
#
loop_
_entity_poly.entity_id
_entity_poly.type
_entity_poly.pdbx_seq_one_letter_code
_entity_poly.pdbx_strand_id
1 'polypeptide(L)'
;MKYLLPFFLVACSYEMPSQPVLGYEFNDAACSDTVDNDQDGLIDCEDPDCLLASTHCGEQVPVLPDGRPETGLLCRDQIDNDDNGQFDCGDPACREQMENCCVLEFTNETCSDGVDNDQNGFADCEDFACRMGLFVTVCFEGDADTCRDGLDNDGDGDVDCDDSSCARDASCSSACVGLPSGSEDSIERCTDGCDNDGNGYADCRDRSCSQSQDPEVVAACTPDQGPEETLARCSDGFDNDDNGYVDCNDFGCSRSRNEAILAYCAERMENTLERCADGIDNDGNGYIDCNDFGCSRSDDQAIVSMCAERVEDSVETCSDGEDNDQDGYVDCDDFSCSQSE
;
A
#
# COMPACT_ATOMS: atom_id res chain seq x y z
N MET A 1 19.54 -75.13 -31.42
CA MET A 1 19.11 -74.51 -30.15
C MET A 1 19.68 -73.11 -30.13
N LYS A 2 18.82 -72.10 -30.29
CA LYS A 2 19.19 -70.67 -30.25
C LYS A 2 19.34 -70.28 -28.78
N TYR A 3 20.52 -69.82 -28.37
CA TYR A 3 20.70 -69.15 -27.10
C TYR A 3 20.55 -67.64 -27.34
N LEU A 4 19.47 -67.07 -26.80
CA LEU A 4 19.30 -65.62 -26.68
C LEU A 4 20.26 -65.10 -25.60
N LEU A 5 21.10 -64.13 -25.96
CA LEU A 5 21.78 -63.26 -25.01
C LEU A 5 20.77 -62.22 -24.50
N PRO A 6 20.65 -62.00 -23.18
CA PRO A 6 19.81 -60.94 -22.65
C PRO A 6 20.53 -59.60 -22.87
N PHE A 7 19.91 -58.73 -23.67
CA PHE A 7 20.30 -57.33 -23.76
C PHE A 7 19.78 -56.63 -22.50
N PHE A 8 20.67 -56.38 -21.54
CA PHE A 8 20.37 -55.45 -20.45
C PHE A 8 20.53 -54.03 -21.01
N LEU A 9 19.42 -53.40 -21.34
CA LEU A 9 19.37 -51.94 -21.47
C LEU A 9 19.50 -51.38 -20.05
N VAL A 10 20.71 -50.98 -19.69
CA VAL A 10 20.91 -50.08 -18.56
C VAL A 10 20.45 -48.72 -19.06
N ALA A 11 19.18 -48.39 -18.79
CA ALA A 11 18.73 -47.01 -18.89
C ALA A 11 19.42 -46.28 -17.73
N CYS A 12 20.41 -45.45 -18.03
CA CYS A 12 20.87 -44.44 -17.08
C CYS A 12 19.65 -43.60 -16.75
N SER A 13 19.19 -43.72 -15.51
CA SER A 13 18.14 -42.86 -14.97
C SER A 13 18.82 -41.54 -14.63
N TYR A 14 19.08 -40.76 -15.67
CA TYR A 14 19.60 -39.41 -15.50
C TYR A 14 18.44 -38.56 -14.97
N GLU A 15 18.54 -38.15 -13.71
CA GLU A 15 17.68 -37.14 -13.11
C GLU A 15 18.45 -35.82 -13.19
N MET A 16 17.88 -34.85 -13.91
CA MET A 16 18.41 -33.50 -14.01
C MET A 16 18.59 -32.93 -12.59
N PRO A 17 19.81 -32.50 -12.21
CA PRO A 17 20.04 -31.90 -10.91
C PRO A 17 19.18 -30.64 -10.79
N SER A 18 18.59 -30.43 -9.61
CA SER A 18 17.66 -29.32 -9.36
C SER A 18 18.33 -27.94 -9.32
N GLN A 19 19.67 -27.91 -9.42
CA GLN A 19 20.48 -26.70 -9.49
C GLN A 19 21.66 -26.97 -10.44
N PRO A 20 22.15 -25.93 -11.17
CA PRO A 20 23.26 -26.07 -12.09
C PRO A 20 24.51 -26.58 -11.33
N VAL A 21 25.11 -27.65 -11.84
CA VAL A 21 26.31 -28.24 -11.24
C VAL A 21 27.50 -27.46 -11.79
N LEU A 22 27.89 -26.38 -11.11
CA LEU A 22 29.06 -25.57 -11.47
C LEU A 22 30.29 -26.45 -11.77
N GLY A 23 30.62 -26.59 -13.06
CA GLY A 23 31.69 -27.42 -13.61
C GLY A 23 32.42 -26.78 -14.79
N TYR A 24 33.20 -27.55 -15.55
CA TYR A 24 34.23 -27.07 -16.49
C TYR A 24 33.73 -26.75 -17.94
N GLU A 25 32.52 -26.19 -18.13
CA GLU A 25 31.94 -25.80 -19.44
C GLU A 25 31.72 -24.28 -19.63
N PHE A 26 32.67 -23.43 -19.23
CA PHE A 26 32.46 -21.97 -19.18
C PHE A 26 33.43 -21.15 -20.04
N ASN A 27 34.14 -21.77 -20.98
CA ASN A 27 35.08 -21.05 -21.85
C ASN A 27 35.05 -21.60 -23.27
N ASP A 28 35.42 -20.78 -24.25
CA ASP A 28 35.35 -21.12 -25.68
C ASP A 28 36.00 -22.47 -26.04
N ALA A 29 37.04 -22.89 -25.31
CA ALA A 29 37.72 -24.15 -25.60
C ALA A 29 36.96 -25.37 -25.09
N ALA A 30 36.26 -25.26 -23.95
CA ALA A 30 35.38 -26.32 -23.46
C ALA A 30 34.10 -26.39 -24.31
N CYS A 31 33.51 -25.23 -24.60
CA CYS A 31 32.29 -25.08 -25.40
C CYS A 31 32.44 -25.35 -26.91
N SER A 32 33.54 -25.99 -27.33
CA SER A 32 33.79 -26.36 -28.74
C SER A 32 34.61 -27.64 -28.92
N ASP A 33 34.84 -28.41 -27.84
CA ASP A 33 35.69 -29.60 -27.87
C ASP A 33 34.92 -30.93 -27.96
N THR A 34 33.59 -30.88 -28.01
CA THR A 34 32.67 -32.03 -28.12
C THR A 34 32.73 -32.99 -26.94
N VAL A 35 33.26 -32.54 -25.81
CA VAL A 35 33.33 -33.28 -24.55
C VAL A 35 32.36 -32.64 -23.57
N ASP A 36 31.70 -33.46 -22.78
CA ASP A 36 30.89 -33.05 -21.62
C ASP A 36 31.87 -32.86 -20.44
N ASN A 37 32.44 -31.65 -20.29
CA ASN A 37 33.53 -31.37 -19.37
C ASN A 37 33.09 -31.36 -17.90
N ASP A 38 31.81 -31.10 -17.63
CA ASP A 38 31.22 -31.12 -16.29
C ASP A 38 30.36 -32.36 -15.97
N GLN A 39 30.13 -33.22 -16.96
CA GLN A 39 29.41 -34.49 -16.87
C GLN A 39 27.92 -34.33 -16.54
N ASP A 40 27.32 -33.21 -16.96
CA ASP A 40 25.90 -32.97 -16.80
C ASP A 40 25.06 -33.61 -17.92
N GLY A 41 25.68 -34.13 -18.97
CA GLY A 41 25.03 -34.81 -20.08
C GLY A 41 24.76 -33.95 -21.31
N LEU A 42 25.12 -32.67 -21.29
CA LEU A 42 25.09 -31.74 -22.41
C LEU A 42 26.54 -31.47 -22.89
N ILE A 43 26.71 -31.04 -24.14
CA ILE A 43 28.03 -30.76 -24.72
C ILE A 43 28.03 -29.47 -25.53
N ASP A 44 29.15 -28.75 -25.54
CA ASP A 44 29.36 -27.56 -26.36
C ASP A 44 28.20 -26.54 -26.22
N CYS A 45 27.73 -25.96 -27.34
CA CYS A 45 26.60 -25.03 -27.33
C CYS A 45 25.22 -25.66 -27.07
N GLU A 46 25.14 -26.98 -26.84
CA GLU A 46 23.93 -27.61 -26.28
C GLU A 46 23.91 -27.52 -24.74
N ASP A 47 25.03 -27.12 -24.14
CA ASP A 47 25.21 -26.86 -22.70
C ASP A 47 24.84 -25.40 -22.33
N PRO A 48 23.89 -25.17 -21.40
CA PRO A 48 23.51 -23.83 -20.94
C PRO A 48 24.66 -23.03 -20.30
N ASP A 49 25.66 -23.67 -19.70
CA ASP A 49 26.80 -22.99 -19.10
C ASP A 49 27.66 -22.28 -20.17
N CYS A 50 27.66 -22.81 -21.40
CA CYS A 50 28.28 -22.19 -22.56
C CYS A 50 27.52 -20.95 -23.08
N LEU A 51 26.24 -20.78 -22.77
CA LEU A 51 25.48 -19.58 -23.12
C LEU A 51 25.75 -18.42 -22.16
N LEU A 52 26.09 -18.74 -20.91
CA LEU A 52 26.35 -17.74 -19.86
C LEU A 52 27.77 -17.18 -19.92
N ALA A 53 28.78 -17.99 -20.26
CA ALA A 53 30.18 -17.64 -20.06
C ALA A 53 31.09 -17.72 -21.30
N SER A 54 30.67 -18.41 -22.37
CA SER A 54 31.46 -18.58 -23.59
C SER A 54 31.08 -17.58 -24.67
N THR A 55 32.09 -17.05 -25.37
CA THR A 55 31.88 -16.19 -26.55
C THR A 55 31.74 -17.00 -27.84
N HIS A 56 31.89 -18.33 -27.76
CA HIS A 56 31.81 -19.24 -28.90
C HIS A 56 30.36 -19.50 -29.37
N CYS A 57 29.39 -19.49 -28.45
CA CYS A 57 28.03 -19.95 -28.71
C CYS A 57 27.02 -18.82 -29.03
N GLY A 58 27.50 -17.61 -29.32
CA GLY A 58 26.68 -16.40 -29.44
C GLY A 58 26.39 -15.89 -30.86
N GLU A 59 26.13 -16.75 -31.85
CA GLU A 59 25.67 -16.28 -33.17
C GLU A 59 24.82 -17.34 -33.90
N GLN A 60 23.52 -17.37 -33.64
CA GLN A 60 22.55 -18.00 -34.54
C GLN A 60 21.91 -16.89 -35.41
N VAL A 61 22.62 -16.42 -36.44
CA VAL A 61 22.01 -15.60 -37.51
C VAL A 61 21.45 -16.57 -38.56
N PRO A 62 20.13 -16.79 -38.65
CA PRO A 62 19.56 -17.57 -39.73
C PRO A 62 19.91 -16.92 -41.07
N VAL A 63 20.18 -17.73 -42.10
CA VAL A 63 20.60 -17.27 -43.45
C VAL A 63 19.61 -16.26 -44.06
N LEU A 64 18.39 -16.22 -43.53
CA LEU A 64 17.38 -15.18 -43.75
C LEU A 64 16.84 -14.76 -42.37
N PRO A 65 17.22 -13.59 -41.81
CA PRO A 65 16.54 -13.03 -40.65
C PRO A 65 15.06 -12.80 -40.97
N ASP A 66 14.17 -12.93 -39.99
CA ASP A 66 12.73 -12.64 -40.17
C ASP A 66 12.53 -11.18 -40.63
N GLY A 67 13.51 -10.31 -40.34
CA GLY A 67 13.54 -8.90 -40.74
C GLY A 67 12.43 -8.09 -40.09
N ARG A 68 11.83 -8.66 -39.05
CA ARG A 68 10.75 -8.06 -38.26
C ARG A 68 11.32 -7.62 -36.92
N PRO A 69 10.88 -6.47 -36.39
CA PRO A 69 11.28 -6.03 -35.06
C PRO A 69 10.99 -7.09 -34.01
N GLU A 70 11.92 -7.23 -33.07
CA GLU A 70 11.81 -8.14 -31.93
C GLU A 70 10.60 -7.80 -31.07
N THR A 71 9.57 -8.66 -31.09
CA THR A 71 8.32 -8.45 -30.36
C THR A 71 7.66 -9.77 -29.94
N GLY A 72 7.03 -9.77 -28.77
CA GLY A 72 6.22 -10.90 -28.28
C GLY A 72 7.01 -12.21 -28.16
N LEU A 73 6.63 -13.23 -28.93
CA LEU A 73 7.27 -14.55 -28.90
C LEU A 73 8.67 -14.58 -29.52
N LEU A 74 9.07 -13.53 -30.25
CA LEU A 74 10.41 -13.40 -30.83
C LEU A 74 11.44 -12.95 -29.78
N CYS A 75 11.00 -12.33 -28.68
CA CYS A 75 11.87 -11.89 -27.58
C CYS A 75 12.44 -13.04 -26.70
N ARG A 76 12.36 -14.28 -27.17
CA ARG A 76 12.71 -15.49 -26.41
C ARG A 76 13.05 -16.67 -27.33
N ASP A 77 13.42 -16.39 -28.56
CA ASP A 77 13.74 -17.41 -29.56
C ASP A 77 15.23 -17.52 -29.88
N GLN A 78 16.08 -16.74 -29.18
CA GLN A 78 17.54 -16.77 -29.26
C GLN A 78 18.07 -16.43 -30.65
N ILE A 79 17.30 -15.68 -31.42
CA ILE A 79 17.62 -15.25 -32.78
C ILE A 79 17.63 -13.73 -32.79
N ASP A 80 18.63 -13.14 -33.46
CA ASP A 80 18.62 -11.73 -33.86
C ASP A 80 17.72 -11.61 -35.11
N ASN A 81 16.41 -11.47 -34.88
CA ASN A 81 15.37 -11.45 -35.90
C ASN A 81 15.37 -10.17 -36.73
N ASP A 82 15.98 -9.09 -36.24
CA ASP A 82 16.06 -7.79 -36.92
C ASP A 82 17.48 -7.39 -37.39
N ASP A 83 18.47 -8.26 -37.18
CA ASP A 83 19.87 -8.16 -37.62
C ASP A 83 20.57 -6.89 -37.10
N ASN A 84 20.20 -6.46 -35.89
CA ASN A 84 20.74 -5.25 -35.27
C ASN A 84 21.93 -5.52 -34.33
N GLY A 85 22.26 -6.80 -34.11
CA GLY A 85 23.33 -7.27 -33.24
C GLY A 85 22.91 -7.44 -31.78
N GLN A 86 21.62 -7.37 -31.48
CA GLN A 86 21.01 -7.64 -30.18
C GLN A 86 19.86 -8.64 -30.40
N PHE A 87 19.56 -9.48 -29.41
CA PHE A 87 18.51 -10.49 -29.50
C PHE A 87 17.87 -10.70 -28.13
N ASP A 88 16.64 -11.24 -28.13
CA ASP A 88 15.84 -11.46 -26.93
C ASP A 88 15.88 -10.25 -25.99
N CYS A 89 16.18 -10.43 -24.70
CA CYS A 89 16.16 -9.34 -23.71
C CYS A 89 17.42 -8.48 -23.69
N GLY A 90 18.42 -8.87 -24.47
CA GLY A 90 19.49 -7.98 -24.87
C GLY A 90 19.02 -6.92 -25.88
N ASP A 91 17.87 -7.14 -26.54
CA ASP A 91 17.31 -6.21 -27.52
C ASP A 91 16.43 -5.12 -26.88
N PRO A 92 16.73 -3.81 -27.12
CA PRO A 92 15.92 -2.69 -26.67
C PRO A 92 14.42 -2.77 -27.00
N ALA A 93 14.05 -3.37 -28.12
CA ALA A 93 12.66 -3.54 -28.56
C ALA A 93 11.89 -4.58 -27.72
N CYS A 94 12.61 -5.48 -27.05
CA CYS A 94 12.03 -6.49 -26.16
C CYS A 94 11.91 -6.05 -24.71
N ARG A 95 12.67 -5.04 -24.28
CA ARG A 95 12.61 -4.51 -22.90
C ARG A 95 11.27 -3.86 -22.55
N GLU A 96 10.50 -3.41 -23.54
CA GLU A 96 9.16 -2.85 -23.31
C GLU A 96 8.08 -3.94 -23.15
N GLN A 97 8.43 -5.22 -23.32
CA GLN A 97 7.50 -6.36 -23.29
C GLN A 97 7.56 -7.09 -21.94
N MET A 98 7.02 -6.45 -20.90
CA MET A 98 6.96 -6.94 -19.50
C MET A 98 6.52 -8.40 -19.31
N GLU A 99 5.69 -8.94 -20.21
CA GLU A 99 5.13 -10.29 -20.05
C GLU A 99 5.95 -11.39 -20.73
N ASN A 100 6.95 -11.05 -21.55
CA ASN A 100 7.57 -12.00 -22.47
C ASN A 100 9.11 -12.00 -22.49
N CYS A 101 9.78 -11.16 -21.72
CA CYS A 101 11.23 -11.07 -21.73
C CYS A 101 11.90 -11.47 -20.42
N CYS A 102 12.75 -12.51 -20.52
CA CYS A 102 13.74 -13.01 -19.56
C CYS A 102 13.22 -13.46 -18.20
N VAL A 103 14.08 -14.21 -17.51
CA VAL A 103 13.90 -14.66 -16.13
C VAL A 103 13.26 -13.53 -15.34
N LEU A 104 12.15 -13.79 -14.67
CA LEU A 104 11.54 -12.77 -13.83
C LEU A 104 12.18 -12.90 -12.44
N GLU A 105 12.45 -11.76 -11.82
CA GLU A 105 12.62 -11.68 -10.38
C GLU A 105 11.22 -11.55 -9.77
N PHE A 106 10.57 -12.69 -9.45
CA PHE A 106 9.14 -12.70 -9.06
C PHE A 106 8.82 -13.60 -7.86
N THR A 107 9.86 -14.03 -7.14
CA THR A 107 9.71 -14.80 -5.90
C THR A 107 10.23 -13.98 -4.74
N ASN A 108 9.70 -14.19 -3.54
CA ASN A 108 10.21 -13.53 -2.34
C ASN A 108 11.72 -13.76 -2.16
N GLU A 109 12.20 -14.97 -2.48
CA GLU A 109 13.60 -15.31 -2.35
C GLU A 109 14.50 -14.50 -3.30
N THR A 110 14.08 -14.33 -4.55
CA THR A 110 14.85 -13.57 -5.54
C THR A 110 14.69 -12.07 -5.37
N CYS A 111 13.55 -11.60 -4.85
CA CYS A 111 13.26 -10.18 -4.60
C CYS A 111 13.79 -9.65 -3.26
N SER A 112 14.68 -10.39 -2.59
CA SER A 112 15.27 -9.97 -1.30
C SER A 112 16.70 -10.50 -1.07
N ASP A 113 17.38 -10.95 -2.12
CA ASP A 113 18.71 -11.56 -2.02
C ASP A 113 19.87 -10.60 -2.37
N GLY A 114 19.58 -9.36 -2.78
CA GLY A 114 20.60 -8.38 -3.12
C GLY A 114 21.19 -8.56 -4.52
N VAL A 115 20.57 -9.39 -5.37
CA VAL A 115 21.06 -9.76 -6.69
C VAL A 115 20.03 -9.41 -7.75
N ASP A 116 20.45 -8.67 -8.76
CA ASP A 116 19.71 -8.47 -10.01
C ASP A 116 19.66 -9.81 -10.78
N ASN A 117 18.63 -10.60 -10.48
CA ASN A 117 18.51 -11.99 -10.92
C ASN A 117 18.10 -12.10 -12.40
N ASP A 118 17.53 -11.03 -12.96
CA ASP A 118 17.17 -10.93 -14.37
C ASP A 118 18.12 -10.07 -15.22
N GLN A 119 19.09 -9.43 -14.57
CA GLN A 119 20.15 -8.58 -15.13
C GLN A 119 19.62 -7.37 -15.90
N ASN A 120 18.45 -6.85 -15.52
CA ASN A 120 17.85 -5.69 -16.17
C ASN A 120 18.37 -4.34 -15.62
N GLY A 121 19.18 -4.37 -14.55
CA GLY A 121 19.79 -3.23 -13.89
C GLY A 121 19.08 -2.76 -12.63
N PHE A 122 18.01 -3.41 -12.22
CA PHE A 122 17.28 -3.21 -10.96
C PHE A 122 17.33 -4.53 -10.18
N ALA A 123 17.43 -4.45 -8.85
CA ALA A 123 17.50 -5.64 -7.98
C ALA A 123 16.47 -5.51 -6.87
N ASP A 124 15.96 -6.63 -6.41
CA ASP A 124 14.99 -6.74 -5.32
C ASP A 124 13.77 -5.85 -5.56
N CYS A 125 13.31 -5.13 -4.54
CA CYS A 125 12.12 -4.29 -4.63
C CYS A 125 12.31 -3.00 -5.45
N GLU A 126 13.54 -2.65 -5.84
CA GLU A 126 13.72 -1.63 -6.88
C GLU A 126 13.22 -2.13 -8.25
N ASP A 127 13.17 -3.46 -8.44
CA ASP A 127 12.68 -4.11 -9.65
C ASP A 127 11.14 -4.05 -9.77
N PHE A 128 10.66 -3.78 -10.98
CA PHE A 128 9.23 -3.69 -11.28
C PHE A 128 8.52 -5.05 -11.22
N ALA A 129 9.17 -6.13 -11.66
CA ALA A 129 8.65 -7.48 -11.59
C ALA A 129 8.46 -7.95 -10.13
N CYS A 130 9.31 -7.47 -9.22
CA CYS A 130 9.16 -7.68 -7.78
C CYS A 130 8.00 -6.88 -7.20
N ARG A 131 7.96 -5.55 -7.38
CA ARG A 131 6.89 -4.69 -6.84
C ARG A 131 5.50 -5.04 -7.33
N MET A 132 5.39 -5.40 -8.61
CA MET A 132 4.12 -5.79 -9.23
C MET A 132 3.90 -7.30 -9.24
N GLY A 133 4.79 -8.05 -8.57
CA GLY A 133 4.75 -9.48 -8.49
C GLY A 133 3.55 -9.97 -7.68
N LEU A 134 2.60 -10.63 -8.32
CA LEU A 134 1.41 -11.17 -7.65
C LEU A 134 1.73 -12.14 -6.49
N PHE A 135 2.92 -12.74 -6.50
CA PHE A 135 3.39 -13.71 -5.51
C PHE A 135 4.53 -13.16 -4.63
N VAL A 136 4.89 -11.88 -4.81
CA VAL A 136 5.93 -11.21 -4.05
C VAL A 136 5.25 -10.40 -2.94
N THR A 137 5.61 -10.70 -1.71
CA THR A 137 5.10 -10.04 -0.50
C THR A 137 6.20 -9.31 0.26
N VAL A 138 7.48 -9.58 -0.05
CA VAL A 138 8.61 -8.92 0.60
C VAL A 138 8.73 -7.44 0.23
N CYS A 139 8.11 -7.02 -0.88
CA CYS A 139 8.12 -5.64 -1.35
C CYS A 139 6.90 -4.81 -0.96
N PHE A 140 6.10 -5.30 -0.02
CA PHE A 140 4.90 -4.58 0.40
C PHE A 140 5.25 -3.61 1.51
N GLU A 141 4.84 -2.35 1.37
CA GLU A 141 4.93 -1.32 2.40
C GLU A 141 3.55 -0.71 2.61
N GLY A 142 2.87 -1.04 3.71
CA GLY A 142 1.52 -0.53 3.94
C GLY A 142 0.72 -1.20 5.06
N ASP A 143 1.37 -2.01 5.89
CA ASP A 143 0.79 -2.55 7.12
C ASP A 143 1.68 -2.27 8.34
N ALA A 144 1.17 -2.61 9.51
CA ALA A 144 1.85 -2.36 10.78
C ALA A 144 3.22 -3.06 10.90
N ASP A 145 3.43 -4.18 10.19
CA ASP A 145 4.70 -4.92 10.25
C ASP A 145 5.76 -4.22 9.40
N THR A 146 5.39 -3.69 8.22
CA THR A 146 6.34 -3.09 7.26
C THR A 146 6.54 -1.60 7.48
N CYS A 147 5.53 -0.89 7.98
CA CYS A 147 5.59 0.57 8.17
C CYS A 147 6.37 1.02 9.41
N ARG A 148 7.06 0.10 10.11
CA ARG A 148 7.80 0.38 11.36
C ARG A 148 9.02 -0.52 11.56
N ASP A 149 9.44 -1.28 10.57
CA ASP A 149 10.56 -2.20 10.71
C ASP A 149 11.92 -1.53 10.45
N GLY A 150 11.92 -0.26 10.03
CA GLY A 150 13.11 0.52 9.74
C GLY A 150 13.73 0.21 8.38
N LEU A 151 12.99 -0.44 7.50
CA LEU A 151 13.39 -0.82 6.14
C LEU A 151 12.49 -0.10 5.12
N ASP A 152 13.08 0.24 3.98
CA ASP A 152 12.37 0.62 2.75
C ASP A 152 12.06 -0.69 2.02
N ASN A 153 10.87 -1.24 2.29
CA ASN A 153 10.47 -2.54 1.80
C ASN A 153 10.03 -2.47 0.34
N ASP A 154 9.45 -1.35 -0.12
CA ASP A 154 9.02 -1.22 -1.52
C ASP A 154 10.07 -0.61 -2.46
N GLY A 155 11.20 -0.14 -1.93
CA GLY A 155 12.38 0.33 -2.66
C GLY A 155 12.22 1.70 -3.30
N ASP A 156 11.30 2.55 -2.82
CA ASP A 156 11.06 3.88 -3.40
C ASP A 156 11.91 5.01 -2.79
N GLY A 157 12.61 4.71 -1.68
CA GLY A 157 13.55 5.58 -0.99
C GLY A 157 12.99 6.28 0.24
N ASP A 158 11.69 6.21 0.49
CA ASP A 158 11.08 6.58 1.76
C ASP A 158 11.03 5.34 2.68
N VAL A 159 10.93 5.55 4.00
CA VAL A 159 11.03 4.45 5.00
C VAL A 159 9.93 4.63 6.04
N ASP A 160 9.25 3.53 6.38
CA ASP A 160 8.28 3.49 7.48
C ASP A 160 7.20 4.59 7.31
N CYS A 161 6.97 5.40 8.35
CA CYS A 161 5.98 6.47 8.34
C CYS A 161 6.37 7.71 7.54
N ASP A 162 7.61 7.78 7.05
CA ASP A 162 7.98 8.77 6.04
C ASP A 162 7.49 8.32 4.64
N ASP A 163 7.13 7.04 4.48
CA ASP A 163 6.57 6.45 3.27
C ASP A 163 5.08 6.80 3.05
N SER A 164 4.73 7.13 1.81
CA SER A 164 3.37 7.52 1.43
C SER A 164 2.36 6.37 1.42
N SER A 165 2.82 5.15 1.18
CA SER A 165 2.07 3.90 1.25
C SER A 165 1.66 3.57 2.69
N CYS A 166 2.47 3.98 3.66
CA CYS A 166 2.19 3.90 5.09
C CYS A 166 1.27 5.01 5.64
N ALA A 167 0.93 6.03 4.85
CA ALA A 167 0.15 7.19 5.31
C ALA A 167 -1.25 6.85 5.86
N ARG A 168 -1.80 5.68 5.51
CA ARG A 168 -3.10 5.21 5.99
C ARG A 168 -3.00 4.17 7.10
N ASP A 169 -1.80 3.71 7.40
CA ASP A 169 -1.60 2.74 8.45
C ASP A 169 -1.72 3.43 9.82
N ALA A 170 -2.46 2.80 10.74
CA ALA A 170 -2.70 3.36 12.07
C ALA A 170 -1.38 3.52 12.86
N SER A 171 -0.37 2.72 12.51
CA SER A 171 0.96 2.77 13.09
C SER A 171 1.70 4.07 12.70
N CYS A 172 1.32 4.73 11.61
CA CYS A 172 1.93 5.97 11.14
C CYS A 172 1.11 7.23 11.41
N SER A 173 0.15 7.15 12.35
CA SER A 173 -0.44 8.37 12.89
C SER A 173 0.67 9.26 13.46
N SER A 174 0.65 10.55 13.13
CA SER A 174 1.72 11.53 13.44
C SER A 174 2.03 11.68 14.94
N ALA A 175 1.19 11.12 15.82
CA ALA A 175 1.43 11.01 17.25
C ALA A 175 2.41 9.89 17.66
N CYS A 176 2.62 8.89 16.79
CA CYS A 176 3.33 7.65 17.11
C CYS A 176 4.76 7.59 16.60
N VAL A 177 5.14 8.48 15.68
CA VAL A 177 6.47 8.50 15.04
C VAL A 177 7.55 8.82 16.09
N GLY A 178 8.47 7.88 16.31
CA GLY A 178 9.60 8.01 17.23
C GLY A 178 9.35 7.54 18.67
N LEU A 179 8.20 6.93 18.97
CA LEU A 179 7.96 6.24 20.24
C LEU A 179 8.62 4.84 20.23
N PRO A 180 9.22 4.39 21.35
CA PRO A 180 9.91 3.11 21.40
C PRO A 180 8.94 1.93 21.30
N SER A 181 9.08 1.05 20.30
CA SER A 181 8.29 -0.18 20.17
C SER A 181 8.41 -1.08 21.41
N GLY A 182 7.31 -1.71 21.85
CA GLY A 182 7.29 -2.63 22.98
C GLY A 182 5.88 -2.93 23.49
N SER A 183 5.76 -3.57 24.65
CA SER A 183 4.44 -3.96 25.18
C SER A 183 3.49 -2.78 25.37
N GLU A 184 2.24 -2.99 24.97
CA GLU A 184 1.12 -2.07 25.16
C GLU A 184 0.37 -2.39 26.46
N ASP A 185 1.07 -2.30 27.59
CA ASP A 185 0.58 -2.77 28.89
C ASP A 185 0.67 -1.72 30.00
N SER A 186 0.81 -0.44 29.62
CA SER A 186 0.88 0.68 30.55
C SER A 186 -0.14 1.75 30.19
N ILE A 187 -0.57 2.54 31.18
CA ILE A 187 -1.61 3.57 31.00
C ILE A 187 -1.23 4.52 29.86
N GLU A 188 0.03 4.99 29.82
CA GLU A 188 0.51 5.93 28.80
C GLU A 188 0.45 5.33 27.40
N ARG A 189 0.67 4.02 27.25
CA ARG A 189 0.67 3.32 25.94
C ARG A 189 -0.69 2.80 25.51
N CYS A 190 -1.61 2.67 26.47
CA CYS A 190 -2.99 2.25 26.22
C CYS A 190 -3.93 3.44 25.97
N THR A 191 -3.39 4.67 25.89
CA THR A 191 -4.15 5.91 25.70
C THR A 191 -3.46 6.92 24.78
N ASP A 192 -2.37 6.54 24.11
CA ASP A 192 -1.58 7.44 23.26
C ASP A 192 -2.01 7.41 21.79
N GLY A 193 -3.00 6.60 21.42
CA GLY A 193 -3.45 6.50 20.03
C GLY A 193 -2.56 5.58 19.18
N CYS A 194 -1.59 4.88 19.79
CA CYS A 194 -0.55 4.16 19.10
C CYS A 194 -0.61 2.67 19.38
N ASP A 195 -0.65 1.85 18.33
CA ASP A 195 -0.39 0.42 18.42
C ASP A 195 1.09 0.22 18.73
N ASN A 196 1.40 0.03 19.99
CA ASN A 196 2.75 0.12 20.52
C ASN A 196 3.52 -1.20 20.40
N ASP A 197 2.80 -2.30 20.29
CA ASP A 197 3.34 -3.66 20.15
C ASP A 197 3.20 -4.24 18.73
N GLY A 198 2.58 -3.50 17.81
CA GLY A 198 2.54 -3.76 16.37
C GLY A 198 1.56 -4.86 15.97
N ASN A 199 0.55 -5.16 16.80
CA ASN A 199 -0.34 -6.29 16.57
C ASN A 199 -1.62 -5.96 15.78
N GLY A 200 -1.75 -4.71 15.34
CA GLY A 200 -2.88 -4.15 14.59
C GLY A 200 -4.02 -3.61 15.47
N TYR A 201 -3.86 -3.60 16.80
CA TYR A 201 -4.83 -3.07 17.74
C TYR A 201 -4.16 -2.01 18.63
N ALA A 202 -4.75 -0.81 18.66
CA ALA A 202 -4.27 0.28 19.50
C ALA A 202 -5.21 0.57 20.68
N ASP A 203 -4.61 1.04 21.76
CA ASP A 203 -5.22 1.45 23.02
C ASP A 203 -6.16 0.37 23.56
N CYS A 204 -7.38 0.76 23.89
CA CYS A 204 -8.36 -0.11 24.53
C CYS A 204 -9.01 -1.12 23.60
N ARG A 205 -8.69 -1.06 22.30
CA ARG A 205 -8.98 -2.14 21.36
C ARG A 205 -7.94 -3.25 21.48
N ASP A 206 -6.76 -2.94 22.01
CA ASP A 206 -5.74 -3.91 22.31
C ASP A 206 -6.11 -4.77 23.54
N ARG A 207 -5.75 -6.05 23.48
CA ARG A 207 -6.08 -7.00 24.55
C ARG A 207 -5.16 -6.84 25.76
N SER A 208 -3.91 -6.47 25.54
CA SER A 208 -2.93 -6.16 26.58
C SER A 208 -3.39 -4.97 27.43
N CYS A 209 -4.14 -4.03 26.84
CA CYS A 209 -4.82 -2.96 27.56
C CYS A 209 -6.16 -3.38 28.18
N SER A 210 -7.12 -3.84 27.37
CA SER A 210 -8.49 -4.15 27.82
C SER A 210 -8.60 -5.34 28.78
N GLN A 211 -7.61 -6.23 28.79
CA GLN A 211 -7.51 -7.39 29.69
C GLN A 211 -6.20 -7.39 30.48
N SER A 212 -5.61 -6.21 30.70
CA SER A 212 -4.40 -6.08 31.51
C SER A 212 -4.58 -6.73 32.89
N GLN A 213 -3.49 -7.28 33.41
CA GLN A 213 -3.45 -7.74 34.81
C GLN A 213 -3.33 -6.57 35.79
N ASP A 214 -2.95 -5.39 35.30
CA ASP A 214 -2.92 -4.16 36.07
C ASP A 214 -4.31 -3.50 36.09
N PRO A 215 -4.96 -3.40 37.26
CA PRO A 215 -6.28 -2.76 37.37
C PRO A 215 -6.29 -1.29 36.94
N GLU A 216 -5.17 -0.57 37.05
CA GLU A 216 -5.09 0.84 36.65
C GLU A 216 -5.07 0.99 35.11
N VAL A 217 -4.46 0.03 34.42
CA VAL A 217 -4.45 -0.03 32.94
C VAL A 217 -5.83 -0.42 32.42
N VAL A 218 -6.48 -1.42 33.03
CA VAL A 218 -7.87 -1.77 32.67
C VAL A 218 -8.82 -0.60 32.96
N ALA A 219 -8.59 0.15 34.04
CA ALA A 219 -9.38 1.32 34.37
C ALA A 219 -9.21 2.47 33.36
N ALA A 220 -8.03 2.60 32.74
CA ALA A 220 -7.82 3.54 31.63
C ALA A 220 -8.66 3.16 30.39
N CYS A 221 -8.98 1.88 30.23
CA CYS A 221 -9.80 1.35 29.15
C CYS A 221 -11.27 1.18 29.43
N THR A 222 -11.69 1.51 30.63
CA THR A 222 -13.07 1.83 30.90
C THR A 222 -13.16 3.35 30.83
N PRO A 223 -13.82 3.94 29.81
CA PRO A 223 -14.22 5.34 29.90
C PRO A 223 -14.90 5.52 31.26
N ASP A 224 -14.72 6.67 31.92
CA ASP A 224 -15.46 6.96 33.13
C ASP A 224 -16.96 6.95 32.78
N GLN A 225 -17.65 5.81 32.89
CA GLN A 225 -19.06 5.56 32.51
C GLN A 225 -20.04 6.27 33.47
N GLY A 226 -19.79 7.55 33.72
CA GLY A 226 -20.69 8.45 34.41
C GLY A 226 -21.61 9.15 33.41
N PRO A 227 -22.71 9.75 33.87
CA PRO A 227 -23.55 10.56 33.01
C PRO A 227 -22.81 11.82 32.55
N GLU A 228 -22.98 12.19 31.27
CA GLU A 228 -22.47 13.42 30.69
C GLU A 228 -23.32 14.65 31.09
N GLU A 229 -23.36 14.93 32.41
CA GLU A 229 -24.27 15.94 32.98
C GLU A 229 -23.55 17.00 33.84
N THR A 230 -22.22 17.06 33.75
CA THR A 230 -21.40 18.07 34.44
C THR A 230 -20.74 18.99 33.44
N LEU A 231 -20.48 20.25 33.83
CA LEU A 231 -19.84 21.21 32.92
C LEU A 231 -18.48 20.73 32.42
N ALA A 232 -17.70 20.02 33.26
CA ALA A 232 -16.41 19.49 32.85
C ALA A 232 -16.55 18.48 31.70
N ARG A 233 -17.48 17.53 31.85
CA ARG A 233 -17.75 16.45 30.88
C ARG A 233 -18.47 16.94 29.62
N CYS A 234 -19.23 18.03 29.71
CA CYS A 234 -19.87 18.65 28.55
C CYS A 234 -18.93 19.62 27.81
N SER A 235 -17.64 19.62 28.11
CA SER A 235 -16.66 20.57 27.55
C SER A 235 -15.28 19.98 27.27
N ASP A 236 -15.14 18.66 27.41
CA ASP A 236 -13.83 18.00 27.33
C ASP A 236 -13.58 17.28 26.00
N GLY A 237 -14.56 17.27 25.09
CA GLY A 237 -14.43 16.67 23.77
C GLY A 237 -14.52 15.14 23.78
N PHE A 238 -14.98 14.54 24.88
CA PHE A 238 -15.10 13.08 25.01
C PHE A 238 -16.55 12.66 25.22
N ASP A 239 -16.95 11.55 24.58
CA ASP A 239 -18.20 10.85 24.88
C ASP A 239 -18.02 10.11 26.22
N ASN A 240 -18.51 10.76 27.26
CA ASN A 240 -18.25 10.37 28.62
C ASN A 240 -19.26 9.31 29.11
N ASP A 241 -20.33 9.04 28.39
CA ASP A 241 -21.32 8.03 28.75
C ASP A 241 -21.55 6.92 27.68
N ASP A 242 -20.70 6.92 26.66
CA ASP A 242 -20.56 5.92 25.58
C ASP A 242 -21.86 5.71 24.80
N ASN A 243 -22.58 6.79 24.56
CA ASN A 243 -23.86 6.78 23.85
C ASN A 243 -23.76 7.24 22.38
N GLY A 244 -22.55 7.63 21.94
CA GLY A 244 -22.22 8.09 20.61
C GLY A 244 -22.33 9.60 20.40
N TYR A 245 -22.59 10.39 21.45
CA TYR A 245 -22.72 11.83 21.39
C TYR A 245 -21.73 12.51 22.33
N VAL A 246 -21.08 13.58 21.86
CA VAL A 246 -20.00 14.28 22.58
C VAL A 246 -20.43 15.70 22.94
N ASP A 247 -20.13 16.12 24.16
CA ASP A 247 -20.33 17.46 24.70
C ASP A 247 -21.75 17.98 24.42
N CYS A 248 -21.87 19.13 23.74
CA CYS A 248 -23.15 19.79 23.48
C CYS A 248 -24.05 19.06 22.48
N ASN A 249 -23.52 18.05 21.78
CA ASN A 249 -24.32 17.16 20.95
C ASN A 249 -24.99 16.07 21.80
N ASP A 250 -24.51 15.83 23.02
CA ASP A 250 -25.15 14.91 23.95
C ASP A 250 -26.44 15.49 24.56
N PHE A 251 -27.43 14.64 24.79
CA PHE A 251 -28.71 15.06 25.36
C PHE A 251 -28.63 15.37 26.87
N GLY A 252 -27.71 14.75 27.60
CA GLY A 252 -27.33 15.07 28.96
C GLY A 252 -26.81 16.50 29.11
N CYS A 253 -26.09 17.00 28.10
CA CYS A 253 -25.59 18.37 28.05
C CYS A 253 -26.60 19.37 27.45
N SER A 254 -27.05 19.13 26.21
CA SER A 254 -27.97 20.03 25.47
C SER A 254 -29.33 20.23 26.14
N ARG A 255 -29.76 19.26 26.97
CA ARG A 255 -31.00 19.31 27.75
C ARG A 255 -30.74 19.25 29.25
N SER A 256 -29.55 19.66 29.67
CA SER A 256 -29.17 19.69 31.07
C SER A 256 -30.12 20.55 31.89
N ARG A 257 -30.32 20.18 33.16
CA ARG A 257 -31.02 21.04 34.14
C ARG A 257 -30.10 22.10 34.74
N ASN A 258 -28.81 22.03 34.45
CA ASN A 258 -27.81 22.96 34.93
C ASN A 258 -27.71 24.16 33.97
N GLU A 259 -28.05 25.34 34.47
CA GLU A 259 -28.05 26.58 33.71
C GLU A 259 -26.66 26.93 33.15
N ALA A 260 -25.57 26.54 33.84
CA ALA A 260 -24.22 26.79 33.36
C ALA A 260 -23.87 25.94 32.12
N ILE A 261 -24.37 24.71 32.04
CA ILE A 261 -24.15 23.81 30.90
C ILE A 261 -24.95 24.29 29.70
N LEU A 262 -26.21 24.69 29.91
CA LEU A 262 -27.03 25.27 28.85
C LEU A 262 -26.44 26.57 28.30
N ALA A 263 -25.92 27.44 29.18
CA ALA A 263 -25.24 28.66 28.73
C ALA A 263 -23.98 28.35 27.92
N TYR A 264 -23.17 27.39 28.39
CA TYR A 264 -21.98 26.94 27.68
C TYR A 264 -22.29 26.42 26.27
N CYS A 265 -23.30 25.55 26.13
CA CYS A 265 -23.70 25.03 24.83
C CYS A 265 -24.34 26.10 23.95
N ALA A 266 -25.14 27.00 24.52
CA ALA A 266 -25.76 28.08 23.75
C ALA A 266 -24.75 29.06 23.16
N GLU A 267 -23.63 29.31 23.84
CA GLU A 267 -22.53 30.13 23.32
C GLU A 267 -21.77 29.44 22.18
N ARG A 268 -21.90 28.12 22.03
CA ARG A 268 -21.18 27.33 21.03
C ARG A 268 -22.00 26.98 19.80
N MET A 269 -23.33 26.99 19.89
CA MET A 269 -24.23 26.73 18.76
C MET A 269 -23.90 27.55 17.51
N GLU A 270 -23.87 26.87 16.37
CA GLU A 270 -23.72 27.49 15.06
C GLU A 270 -25.09 27.98 14.55
N ASN A 271 -25.57 29.10 15.08
CA ASN A 271 -26.92 29.59 14.78
C ASN A 271 -27.01 31.12 14.64
N THR A 272 -25.87 31.77 14.40
CA THR A 272 -25.80 33.21 14.14
C THR A 272 -25.23 33.45 12.76
N LEU A 273 -25.61 34.56 12.12
CA LEU A 273 -25.16 34.87 10.77
C LEU A 273 -23.63 34.89 10.64
N GLU A 274 -22.94 35.31 11.69
CA GLU A 274 -21.47 35.38 11.70
C GLU A 274 -20.84 33.99 11.74
N ARG A 275 -21.45 33.05 12.45
CA ARG A 275 -20.91 31.68 12.66
C ARG A 275 -21.34 30.70 11.58
N CYS A 276 -22.50 30.91 10.98
CA CYS A 276 -22.97 30.12 9.84
C CYS A 276 -22.29 30.49 8.51
N ALA A 277 -21.25 31.33 8.54
CA ALA A 277 -20.65 31.93 7.37
C ALA A 277 -19.12 32.11 7.48
N ASP A 278 -18.51 31.62 8.55
CA ASP A 278 -17.10 31.82 8.84
C ASP A 278 -16.22 30.64 8.43
N GLY A 279 -16.82 29.54 7.94
CA GLY A 279 -16.12 28.36 7.47
C GLY A 279 -15.50 27.53 8.61
N ILE A 280 -16.01 27.67 9.84
CA ILE A 280 -15.52 26.98 11.02
C ILE A 280 -16.66 26.22 11.70
N ASP A 281 -16.45 24.93 12.00
CA ASP A 281 -17.35 24.16 12.87
C ASP A 281 -17.29 24.71 14.29
N ASN A 282 -18.26 25.54 14.60
CA ASN A 282 -18.30 26.41 15.76
C ASN A 282 -18.82 25.70 17.01
N ASP A 283 -19.61 24.65 16.83
CA ASP A 283 -20.19 23.84 17.91
C ASP A 283 -19.56 22.44 18.06
N GLY A 284 -18.66 22.07 17.16
CA GLY A 284 -17.83 20.86 17.21
C GLY A 284 -18.58 19.60 16.81
N ASN A 285 -19.65 19.73 16.00
CA ASN A 285 -20.50 18.60 15.61
C ASN A 285 -20.12 17.94 14.28
N GLY A 286 -19.07 18.44 13.62
CA GLY A 286 -18.54 17.94 12.35
C GLY A 286 -19.19 18.55 11.11
N TYR A 287 -20.10 19.51 11.27
CA TYR A 287 -20.75 20.22 10.17
C TYR A 287 -20.39 21.71 10.21
N ILE A 288 -20.12 22.30 9.05
CA ILE A 288 -19.67 23.69 8.90
C ILE A 288 -20.72 24.49 8.14
N ASP A 289 -20.94 25.73 8.57
CA ASP A 289 -21.79 26.73 7.97
C ASP A 289 -23.19 26.18 7.62
N CYS A 290 -23.59 26.27 6.35
CA CYS A 290 -24.91 25.89 5.89
C CYS A 290 -25.16 24.39 5.84
N ASN A 291 -24.10 23.58 5.98
CA ASN A 291 -24.23 22.14 6.17
C ASN A 291 -24.58 21.79 7.61
N ASP A 292 -24.40 22.73 8.54
CA ASP A 292 -24.85 22.57 9.91
C ASP A 292 -26.37 22.66 10.05
N PHE A 293 -26.95 21.85 10.93
CA PHE A 293 -28.40 21.83 11.15
C PHE A 293 -28.90 23.10 11.84
N GLY A 294 -28.12 23.67 12.76
CA GLY A 294 -28.37 24.94 13.43
C GLY A 294 -28.46 26.12 12.45
N CYS A 295 -27.71 26.07 11.36
CA CYS A 295 -27.75 27.04 10.28
C CYS A 295 -28.85 26.75 9.25
N SER A 296 -28.87 25.54 8.68
CA SER A 296 -29.81 25.14 7.62
C SER A 296 -31.29 25.12 8.06
N ARG A 297 -31.54 24.97 9.36
CA ARG A 297 -32.89 25.03 9.96
C ARG A 297 -33.09 26.22 10.88
N SER A 298 -32.26 27.26 10.75
CA SER A 298 -32.40 28.47 11.56
C SER A 298 -33.77 29.14 11.37
N ASP A 299 -34.31 29.69 12.45
CA ASP A 299 -35.50 30.55 12.40
C ASP A 299 -35.16 31.98 11.96
N ASP A 300 -33.86 32.33 11.87
CA ASP A 300 -33.41 33.63 11.38
C ASP A 300 -33.45 33.68 9.85
N GLN A 301 -34.31 34.55 9.31
CA GLN A 301 -34.49 34.73 7.88
C GLN A 301 -33.20 35.12 7.15
N ALA A 302 -32.28 35.83 7.82
CA ALA A 302 -31.00 36.20 7.20
C ALA A 302 -30.09 34.99 6.98
N ILE A 303 -30.06 34.05 7.92
CA ILE A 303 -29.28 32.80 7.81
C ILE A 303 -29.88 31.89 6.74
N VAL A 304 -31.21 31.73 6.75
CA VAL A 304 -31.92 30.93 5.75
C VAL A 304 -31.72 31.48 4.34
N SER A 305 -31.80 32.81 4.16
CA SER A 305 -31.57 33.42 2.85
C SER A 305 -30.13 33.28 2.38
N MET A 306 -29.16 33.39 3.28
CA MET A 306 -27.75 33.19 2.95
C MET A 306 -27.48 31.73 2.53
N CYS A 307 -27.96 30.74 3.29
CA CYS A 307 -27.77 29.35 2.93
C CYS A 307 -28.50 28.95 1.63
N ALA A 308 -29.62 29.60 1.33
CA ALA A 308 -30.31 29.39 0.04
C ALA A 308 -29.60 30.05 -1.16
N GLU A 309 -28.71 31.03 -0.93
CA GLU A 309 -27.91 31.66 -1.98
C GLU A 309 -26.60 30.91 -2.25
N ARG A 310 -26.16 30.06 -1.32
CA ARG A 310 -24.98 29.19 -1.41
C ARG A 310 -25.40 27.77 -1.82
N VAL A 311 -26.20 27.62 -2.87
CA VAL A 311 -26.60 26.29 -3.35
C VAL A 311 -25.94 26.06 -4.70
N GLU A 312 -25.17 24.98 -4.82
CA GLU A 312 -24.52 24.55 -6.05
C GLU A 312 -25.40 23.52 -6.79
N ASP A 313 -26.56 23.94 -7.31
CA ASP A 313 -27.51 23.05 -7.98
C ASP A 313 -27.86 23.44 -9.43
N SER A 314 -27.21 24.46 -9.97
CA SER A 314 -27.40 24.91 -11.35
C SER A 314 -26.27 24.43 -12.26
N VAL A 315 -26.56 24.22 -13.55
CA VAL A 315 -25.52 23.85 -14.53
C VAL A 315 -24.37 24.85 -14.55
N GLU A 316 -24.66 26.14 -14.36
CA GLU A 316 -23.63 27.18 -14.32
C GLU A 316 -22.71 27.08 -13.10
N THR A 317 -23.26 26.80 -11.91
CA THR A 317 -22.49 26.70 -10.66
C THR A 317 -21.78 25.35 -10.54
N CYS A 318 -22.35 24.29 -11.12
CA CYS A 318 -21.77 22.94 -11.16
C CYS A 318 -20.74 22.72 -12.29
N SER A 319 -20.26 23.79 -12.93
CA SER A 319 -19.25 23.69 -13.99
C SER A 319 -18.31 24.89 -14.10
N ASP A 320 -18.27 25.73 -13.07
CA ASP A 320 -17.44 26.94 -13.06
C ASP A 320 -16.08 26.76 -12.38
N GLY A 321 -15.83 25.59 -11.77
CA GLY A 321 -14.57 25.23 -11.14
C GLY A 321 -14.38 25.80 -9.74
N GLU A 322 -15.44 26.30 -9.12
CA GLU A 322 -15.44 26.92 -7.80
C GLU A 322 -16.44 26.20 -6.88
N ASP A 323 -16.06 25.93 -5.64
CA ASP A 323 -16.96 25.40 -4.59
C ASP A 323 -17.91 26.52 -4.12
N ASN A 324 -19.10 26.57 -4.73
CA ASN A 324 -20.05 27.66 -4.63
C ASN A 324 -20.88 27.58 -3.32
N ASP A 325 -21.09 26.36 -2.80
CA ASP A 325 -21.80 26.12 -1.53
C ASP A 325 -20.87 25.98 -0.31
N GLN A 326 -19.56 25.91 -0.54
CA GLN A 326 -18.48 25.82 0.44
C GLN A 326 -18.54 24.54 1.27
N ASP A 327 -18.98 23.43 0.67
CA ASP A 327 -19.03 22.11 1.33
C ASP A 327 -17.73 21.29 1.17
N GLY A 328 -16.76 21.81 0.40
CA GLY A 328 -15.46 21.21 0.15
C GLY A 328 -15.40 20.36 -1.11
N TYR A 329 -16.48 20.28 -1.88
CA TYR A 329 -16.55 19.59 -3.17
C TYR A 329 -16.77 20.61 -4.29
N VAL A 330 -16.29 20.30 -5.51
CA VAL A 330 -16.33 21.23 -6.65
C VAL A 330 -17.00 20.56 -7.84
N ASP A 331 -17.97 21.23 -8.45
CA ASP A 331 -18.61 20.85 -9.72
C ASP A 331 -19.11 19.39 -9.71
N CYS A 332 -18.60 18.54 -10.61
CA CYS A 332 -19.06 17.17 -10.80
C CYS A 332 -18.61 16.18 -9.71
N ASP A 333 -17.68 16.61 -8.85
CA ASP A 333 -17.30 15.88 -7.65
C ASP A 333 -18.22 16.22 -6.45
N ASP A 334 -19.07 17.25 -6.59
CA ASP A 334 -20.09 17.62 -5.62
C ASP A 334 -21.41 16.83 -5.83
N PHE A 335 -21.95 16.30 -4.73
CA PHE A 335 -23.22 15.59 -4.72
C PHE A 335 -24.42 16.52 -4.98
N SER A 336 -24.37 17.80 -4.61
CA SER A 336 -25.39 18.80 -4.92
C SER A 336 -25.62 18.91 -6.43
N CYS A 337 -24.55 18.77 -7.21
CA CYS A 337 -24.56 18.74 -8.67
C CYS A 337 -25.06 17.43 -9.29
N SER A 338 -25.31 16.38 -8.51
CA SER A 338 -25.82 15.09 -9.01
C SER A 338 -27.26 15.16 -9.54
N GLN A 339 -28.00 16.24 -9.21
CA GLN A 339 -29.37 16.48 -9.66
C GLN A 339 -29.57 17.86 -10.29
N SER A 340 -28.50 18.49 -10.78
CA SER A 340 -28.58 19.82 -11.39
C SER A 340 -29.63 19.87 -12.51
N GLU A 341 -30.59 20.80 -12.44
CA GLU A 341 -31.56 21.08 -13.52
C GLU A 341 -31.03 22.15 -14.51
#